data_AF-A0A2M7VCZ1-F1
#
_entry.id   AF-A0A2M7VCZ1-F1
#
_cell.length_a   1.000
_cell.length_b   1.000
_cell.length_c   1.000
_cell.angle_alpha   90.00
_cell.angle_beta   90.00
_cell.angle_gamma   90.00
#
_symmetry.space_group_name_H-M   'P 1'
#
loop_
_entity.id
_entity.type
_entity.pdbx_description
1 polymer ?
#
loop_
_entity_poly.entity_id
_entity_poly.type
_entity_poly.pdbx_seq_one_letter_code
_entity_poly.pdbx_strand_id
1 'polypeptide(L)'
;MYFKYARKIGYFFINLFVIIILYFVKIKENIRLDFLLVISMVLVAIPIILYFEVRFLTSTILFFAVPAIFLLIRQPKQLKRLGASIIAGMIVAFIIDFLAEFNGAWSWAPSRQLVFPNKLLGLIPIDVLI
;
A
#
# COMPACT_ATOMS: atom_id res chain seq x y z
N MET A 1 -17.82 -33.43 20.60
CA MET A 1 -18.33 -32.06 20.39
C MET A 1 -17.42 -31.21 19.47
N TYR A 2 -16.08 -31.30 19.59
CA TYR A 2 -15.11 -30.53 18.79
C TYR A 2 -15.14 -30.76 17.26
N PHE A 3 -15.49 -31.96 16.80
CA PHE A 3 -15.46 -32.31 15.37
C PHE A 3 -16.50 -31.55 14.51
N LYS A 4 -17.62 -31.13 15.10
CA LYS A 4 -18.68 -30.36 14.42
C LYS A 4 -18.26 -28.91 14.15
N TYR A 5 -17.44 -28.32 15.03
CA TYR A 5 -16.95 -26.95 14.90
C TYR A 5 -15.86 -26.81 13.82
N ALA A 6 -14.92 -27.76 13.75
CA ALA A 6 -13.87 -27.77 12.73
C ALA A 6 -14.44 -27.86 11.30
N ARG A 7 -15.50 -28.66 11.09
CA ARG A 7 -16.18 -28.75 9.80
C ARG A 7 -16.81 -27.43 9.38
N LYS A 8 -17.45 -26.72 10.32
CA LYS A 8 -18.14 -25.45 10.07
C LYS A 8 -17.15 -24.33 9.67
N ILE A 9 -15.97 -24.33 10.28
CA ILE A 9 -14.87 -23.42 9.92
C ILE A 9 -14.31 -23.74 8.53
N GLY A 10 -14.12 -25.02 8.20
CA GLY A 10 -13.68 -25.43 6.85
C GLY A 10 -14.65 -24.97 5.74
N TYR A 11 -15.96 -25.15 5.95
CA TYR A 11 -16.98 -24.66 5.00
C TYR A 11 -17.00 -23.14 4.87
N PHE A 12 -16.65 -22.39 5.92
CA PHE A 12 -16.56 -20.93 5.87
C PHE A 12 -15.40 -20.49 4.96
N PHE A 13 -14.21 -21.08 5.10
CA PHE A 13 -13.06 -20.77 4.24
C PHE A 13 -13.27 -21.17 2.79
N ILE A 14 -13.90 -22.33 2.54
CA ILE A 14 -14.23 -22.77 1.18
C ILE A 14 -15.22 -21.80 0.53
N ASN A 15 -16.28 -21.39 1.24
CA ASN A 15 -17.23 -20.41 0.70
C ASN A 15 -16.57 -19.04 0.49
N LEU A 16 -15.72 -18.57 1.40
CA LEU A 16 -14.99 -17.32 1.23
C LEU A 16 -14.09 -17.36 -0.01
N PHE A 17 -13.38 -18.49 -0.21
CA PHE A 17 -12.53 -18.69 -1.37
C PHE A 17 -13.32 -18.75 -2.68
N VAL A 18 -14.46 -19.45 -2.69
CA VAL A 18 -15.37 -19.49 -3.85
C VAL A 18 -15.96 -18.11 -4.15
N ILE A 19 -16.32 -17.33 -3.13
CA ILE A 19 -16.81 -15.95 -3.29
C ILE A 19 -15.72 -15.06 -3.90
N ILE A 20 -14.48 -15.19 -3.44
CA ILE A 20 -13.33 -14.45 -4.01
C ILE A 20 -13.15 -14.84 -5.48
N ILE A 21 -13.16 -16.13 -5.81
CA ILE A 21 -13.04 -16.60 -7.20
C ILE A 21 -14.19 -16.08 -8.06
N LEU A 22 -15.44 -16.19 -7.60
CA LEU A 22 -16.61 -15.70 -8.33
C LEU A 22 -16.57 -14.18 -8.51
N TYR A 23 -16.05 -13.46 -7.51
CA TYR A 23 -15.79 -12.03 -7.61
C TYR A 23 -14.79 -11.75 -8.73
N PHE A 24 -13.64 -12.45 -8.75
CA PHE A 24 -12.64 -12.35 -9.83
C PHE A 24 -13.19 -12.72 -11.21
N VAL A 25 -14.05 -13.74 -11.29
CA VAL A 25 -14.69 -14.17 -12.55
C VAL A 25 -15.69 -13.12 -13.07
N LYS A 26 -16.36 -12.37 -12.18
CA LYS A 26 -17.34 -11.34 -12.58
C LYS A 26 -16.70 -10.01 -13.00
N ILE A 27 -15.38 -9.87 -12.87
CA ILE A 27 -14.65 -8.66 -13.24
C ILE A 27 -14.62 -8.50 -14.77
N LYS A 28 -15.03 -7.32 -15.25
CA LYS A 28 -14.99 -6.89 -16.67
C LYS A 28 -13.56 -7.04 -17.23
N GLU A 29 -13.39 -7.53 -18.45
CA GLU A 29 -12.05 -7.80 -19.04
C GLU A 29 -11.03 -6.67 -18.87
N ASN A 30 -11.44 -5.41 -19.05
CA ASN A 30 -10.56 -4.26 -18.84
C ASN A 30 -9.99 -4.16 -17.42
N ILE A 31 -10.79 -4.49 -16.40
CA ILE A 31 -10.37 -4.46 -14.99
C ILE A 31 -9.40 -5.61 -14.70
N ARG A 32 -9.54 -6.77 -15.38
CA ARG A 32 -8.58 -7.87 -15.25
C ARG A 32 -7.19 -7.49 -15.76
N LEU A 33 -7.13 -6.77 -16.89
CA LEU A 33 -5.88 -6.25 -17.44
C LEU A 33 -5.28 -5.15 -16.58
N ASP A 34 -6.09 -4.24 -16.03
CA ASP A 34 -5.66 -3.23 -15.07
C ASP A 34 -4.95 -3.85 -13.87
N PHE A 35 -5.60 -4.85 -13.28
CA PHE A 35 -5.09 -5.55 -12.12
C PHE A 35 -3.77 -6.27 -12.41
N LEU A 36 -3.69 -6.95 -13.56
CA LEU A 36 -2.48 -7.64 -13.98
C LEU A 36 -1.30 -6.68 -14.23
N LEU A 37 -1.57 -5.51 -14.81
CA LEU A 37 -0.55 -4.47 -15.02
C LEU A 37 -0.06 -3.87 -13.70
N VAL A 38 -0.97 -3.58 -12.76
CA VAL A 38 -0.61 -3.09 -11.42
C VAL A 38 0.26 -4.10 -10.67
N ILE A 39 -0.13 -5.37 -10.67
CA ILE A 39 0.69 -6.44 -10.07
C ILE A 39 2.05 -6.52 -10.74
N SER A 40 2.08 -6.45 -12.07
CA SER A 40 3.35 -6.50 -12.82
C SER A 40 4.27 -5.34 -12.44
N MET A 41 3.75 -4.12 -12.30
CA MET A 41 4.53 -2.96 -11.83
C MET A 41 5.13 -3.19 -10.43
N VAL A 42 4.33 -3.73 -9.50
CA VAL A 42 4.79 -4.06 -8.14
C VAL A 42 5.86 -5.15 -8.17
N LEU A 43 5.68 -6.20 -8.97
CA LEU A 43 6.65 -7.28 -9.12
C LEU A 43 7.97 -6.80 -9.73
N VAL A 44 7.92 -5.85 -10.67
CA VAL A 44 9.12 -5.23 -11.26
C VAL A 44 9.80 -4.27 -10.28
N ALA A 45 9.05 -3.60 -9.40
CA ALA A 45 9.62 -2.71 -8.40
C ALA A 45 10.53 -3.46 -7.40
N ILE A 46 10.17 -4.69 -7.02
CA ILE A 46 10.94 -5.50 -6.05
C ILE A 46 12.42 -5.67 -6.44
N PRO A 47 12.77 -6.23 -7.62
CA PRO A 47 14.17 -6.40 -8.01
C PRO A 47 14.89 -5.06 -8.20
N ILE A 48 14.20 -4.01 -8.65
CA ILE A 48 14.80 -2.67 -8.77
C ILE A 48 15.20 -2.15 -7.39
N ILE A 49 14.29 -2.25 -6.41
CA ILE A 49 14.54 -1.76 -5.04
C ILE A 49 15.67 -2.53 -4.38
N LEU A 50 15.69 -3.86 -4.55
CA LEU A 50 16.72 -4.73 -3.98
C LEU A 50 18.09 -4.54 -4.64
N TYR A 51 18.14 -4.41 -5.97
CA TYR A 51 19.40 -4.31 -6.70
C TYR A 51 20.07 -2.94 -6.55
N PHE A 52 19.28 -1.86 -6.52
CA PHE A 52 19.79 -0.50 -6.43
C PHE A 52 19.78 0.07 -4.99
N GLU A 53 19.47 -0.76 -3.99
CA GLU A 53 19.35 -0.36 -2.58
C GLU A 53 18.55 0.95 -2.42
N VAL A 54 17.40 0.97 -3.06
CA VAL A 54 16.61 2.19 -3.22
C VAL A 54 16.11 2.69 -1.87
N ARG A 55 16.21 4.01 -1.64
CA ARG A 55 15.79 4.66 -0.39
C ARG A 55 14.30 4.44 -0.12
N PHE A 56 13.92 4.49 1.16
CA PHE A 56 12.57 4.18 1.62
C PHE A 56 11.49 4.95 0.85
N LEU A 57 11.62 6.27 0.77
CA LEU A 57 10.67 7.11 0.03
C LEU A 57 10.52 6.69 -1.44
N THR A 58 11.62 6.45 -2.13
CA THR A 58 11.60 6.03 -3.53
C THR A 58 10.97 4.65 -3.69
N SER A 59 11.16 3.75 -2.73
CA SER A 59 10.49 2.44 -2.71
C SER A 59 8.97 2.57 -2.52
N THR A 60 8.51 3.45 -1.64
CA THR A 60 7.08 3.76 -1.41
C THR A 60 6.44 4.32 -2.68
N ILE A 61 7.15 5.21 -3.39
CA ILE A 61 6.69 5.75 -4.67
C ILE A 61 6.53 4.63 -5.71
N LEU A 62 7.51 3.73 -5.83
CA LEU A 62 7.46 2.63 -6.79
C LEU A 62 6.33 1.62 -6.48
N PHE A 63 6.09 1.33 -5.20
CA PHE A 63 5.06 0.37 -4.80
C PHE A 63 3.64 0.92 -4.87
N PHE A 64 3.45 2.20 -4.53
CA PHE A 64 2.11 2.76 -4.32
C PHE A 64 1.78 3.88 -5.29
N ALA A 65 2.67 4.88 -5.42
CA ALA A 65 2.38 6.05 -6.24
C ALA A 65 2.34 5.72 -7.74
N VAL A 66 3.31 4.95 -8.25
CA VAL A 66 3.36 4.59 -9.68
C VAL A 66 2.12 3.79 -10.12
N PRO A 67 1.70 2.71 -9.44
CA PRO A 67 0.49 2.00 -9.83
C PRO A 67 -0.78 2.83 -9.63
N ALA A 68 -0.85 3.67 -8.60
CA ALA A 68 -1.98 4.56 -8.37
C ALA A 68 -2.13 5.61 -9.48
N ILE A 69 -1.02 6.22 -9.92
CA ILE A 69 -1.00 7.18 -11.04
C ILE A 69 -1.42 6.49 -12.35
N PHE A 70 -0.92 5.28 -12.60
CA PHE A 70 -1.34 4.49 -13.78
C PHE A 70 -2.86 4.28 -13.81
N LEU A 71 -3.44 3.81 -12.70
CA LEU A 71 -4.89 3.64 -12.53
C LEU A 71 -5.65 4.96 -12.72
N LEU A 72 -5.11 6.06 -12.17
CA LEU A 72 -5.72 7.38 -12.27
C LEU A 72 -5.77 7.88 -13.72
N ILE A 73 -4.70 7.70 -14.48
CA ILE A 73 -4.64 8.08 -15.90
C ILE A 73 -5.63 7.26 -16.72
N ARG A 74 -5.75 5.94 -16.45
CA ARG A 74 -6.65 5.06 -17.22
C ARG A 74 -8.12 5.30 -16.89
N GLN A 75 -8.45 5.66 -15.65
CA GLN A 75 -9.81 5.95 -15.22
C GLN A 75 -9.87 7.22 -14.36
N PRO A 76 -9.85 8.43 -14.96
CA PRO A 76 -9.81 9.70 -14.23
C PRO A 76 -11.14 10.07 -13.53
N LYS A 77 -12.00 9.08 -13.25
CA LYS A 77 -13.29 9.33 -12.62
C LYS A 77 -13.05 9.78 -11.17
N GLN A 78 -13.54 10.98 -10.85
CA GLN A 78 -13.61 11.53 -9.50
C GLN A 78 -12.29 12.04 -8.90
N LEU A 79 -11.47 12.76 -9.69
CA LEU A 79 -10.27 13.49 -9.21
C LEU A 79 -10.50 14.32 -7.92
N LYS A 80 -11.67 14.95 -7.77
CA LYS A 80 -12.02 15.70 -6.55
C LYS A 80 -12.11 14.82 -5.30
N ARG A 81 -12.66 13.61 -5.42
CA ARG A 81 -12.72 12.64 -4.31
C ARG A 81 -11.34 12.05 -4.04
N LEU A 82 -10.54 11.82 -5.07
CA LEU A 82 -9.15 11.40 -4.90
C LEU A 82 -8.36 12.42 -4.09
N GLY A 83 -8.45 13.71 -4.42
CA GLY A 83 -7.78 14.76 -3.64
C GLY A 83 -8.19 14.76 -2.18
N ALA A 84 -9.49 14.61 -1.89
CA ALA A 84 -9.97 14.49 -0.52
C ALA A 84 -9.44 13.23 0.20
N SER A 85 -9.36 12.09 -0.50
CA SER A 85 -8.79 10.85 0.04
C SER A 85 -7.29 10.95 0.29
N ILE A 86 -6.53 11.62 -0.58
CA ILE A 86 -5.10 11.89 -0.40
C ILE A 86 -4.89 12.77 0.84
N ILE A 87 -5.63 13.88 0.96
CA ILE A 87 -5.50 14.78 2.11
C ILE A 87 -5.87 14.07 3.40
N ALA A 88 -6.99 13.33 3.42
CA ALA A 88 -7.39 12.56 4.58
C ALA A 88 -6.34 11.49 4.95
N GLY A 89 -5.80 10.79 3.94
CA GLY A 89 -4.73 9.81 4.13
C GLY A 89 -3.46 10.43 4.69
N MET A 90 -3.01 11.57 4.15
CA MET A 90 -1.84 12.30 4.65
C MET A 90 -2.02 12.77 6.09
N ILE A 91 -3.20 13.25 6.47
CA ILE A 91 -3.48 13.67 7.85
C ILE A 91 -3.41 12.47 8.79
N VAL A 92 -4.03 11.34 8.41
CA VAL A 92 -4.03 10.13 9.24
C VAL A 92 -2.63 9.54 9.35
N ALA A 93 -1.90 9.44 8.25
CA ALA A 93 -0.50 8.98 8.24
C ALA A 93 0.36 9.86 9.15
N PHE A 94 0.29 11.19 8.98
CA PHE A 94 1.01 12.12 9.83
C PHE A 94 0.72 11.91 11.32
N ILE A 95 -0.53 11.71 11.72
CA ILE A 95 -0.90 11.48 13.13
C ILE A 95 -0.31 10.16 13.64
N ILE A 96 -0.40 9.09 12.85
CA ILE A 96 0.13 7.77 13.22
C ILE A 96 1.65 7.83 13.34
N ASP A 97 2.33 8.43 12.36
CA ASP A 97 3.79 8.53 12.30
C ASP A 97 4.32 9.42 13.42
N PHE A 98 3.60 10.51 13.73
CA PHE A 98 3.92 11.37 14.87
C PHE A 98 3.84 10.60 16.18
N LEU A 99 2.77 9.82 16.39
CA LEU A 99 2.62 9.00 17.59
C LEU A 99 3.66 7.88 17.66
N ALA A 100 4.00 7.26 16.53
CA ALA A 100 4.99 6.21 16.45
C ALA A 100 6.40 6.72 16.77
N GLU A 101 6.76 7.88 16.22
CA GLU A 101 8.06 8.54 16.49
C GLU A 101 8.12 9.04 17.94
N PHE A 102 7.05 9.68 18.45
CA PHE A 102 6.98 10.16 19.83
C PHE A 102 7.14 9.04 20.85
N ASN A 103 6.55 7.87 20.58
CA ASN A 103 6.68 6.69 21.43
C ASN A 103 7.97 5.89 21.19
N GLY A 104 8.84 6.33 20.26
CA GLY A 104 10.06 5.60 19.87
C GLY A 104 9.80 4.23 19.24
N ALA A 105 8.57 3.98 18.78
CA ALA A 105 8.20 2.73 18.13
C ALA A 105 8.94 2.56 16.79
N TRP A 106 9.32 3.66 16.15
CA TRP A 106 10.06 3.69 14.89
C TRP A 106 11.55 3.95 15.08
N SER A 107 12.23 3.01 15.74
CA SER A 107 13.70 3.03 15.91
C SER A 107 14.46 2.46 14.70
N TRP A 108 13.75 2.17 13.60
CA TRP A 108 14.23 1.32 12.51
C TRP A 108 14.72 2.07 11.27
N ALA A 109 14.57 3.40 11.19
CA ALA A 109 15.00 4.16 10.01
C ALA A 109 16.46 4.65 10.18
N PRO A 110 17.49 3.93 9.68
CA PRO A 110 18.84 4.43 9.70
C PRO A 110 18.92 5.72 8.88
N SER A 111 19.59 6.74 9.41
CA SER A 111 19.72 8.07 8.80
C SER A 111 20.32 8.06 7.38
N ARG A 112 20.96 6.96 6.98
CA ARG A 112 21.49 6.74 5.61
C ARG A 112 20.43 6.39 4.56
N GLN A 113 19.24 5.97 4.97
CA GLN A 113 18.15 5.56 4.06
C GLN A 113 17.14 6.67 3.76
N LEU A 114 17.33 7.86 4.34
CA LEU A 114 16.50 9.05 4.11
C LEU A 114 16.94 9.76 2.82
N VAL A 115 16.01 10.11 1.95
CA VAL A 115 16.15 11.04 0.81
C VAL A 115 16.36 12.46 1.33
N PHE A 116 15.55 12.90 2.27
CA PHE A 116 15.67 14.21 2.91
C PHE A 116 16.25 14.09 4.32
N PRO A 117 17.42 14.69 4.58
CA PRO A 117 18.04 14.64 5.91
C PRO A 117 17.33 15.56 6.92
N ASN A 118 16.46 16.45 6.44
CA ASN A 118 15.77 17.43 7.28
C ASN A 118 14.60 16.78 8.02
N LYS A 119 14.44 17.17 9.29
CA LYS A 119 13.33 16.76 10.13
C LYS A 119 12.28 17.86 10.20
N LEU A 120 11.01 17.48 10.05
CA LEU A 120 9.90 18.35 10.39
C LEU A 120 9.87 18.53 11.92
N LEU A 121 9.81 19.79 12.35
CA LEU A 121 9.81 20.17 13.78
C LEU A 121 11.00 19.62 14.58
N GLY A 122 12.11 19.27 13.92
CA GLY A 122 13.30 18.70 14.55
C GLY A 122 13.14 17.25 15.04
N LEU A 123 11.97 16.65 14.87
CA LEU A 123 11.63 15.33 15.43
C LEU A 123 11.49 14.28 14.32
N ILE A 124 10.65 14.54 13.31
CA ILE A 124 10.19 13.51 12.36
C ILE A 124 10.91 13.68 11.01
N PRO A 125 11.61 12.66 10.48
CA PRO A 125 12.16 12.72 9.13
C PRO A 125 11.06 12.88 8.08
N ILE A 126 11.27 13.74 7.08
CA ILE A 126 10.24 14.03 6.05
C ILE A 126 9.88 12.76 5.25
N ASP A 127 10.86 11.90 4.99
CA ASP A 127 10.69 10.62 4.29
C ASP A 127 9.73 9.65 4.96
N VAL A 128 9.52 9.83 6.26
CA VAL A 128 8.72 8.94 7.09
C VAL A 128 7.25 9.39 7.10
N LEU A 129 6.95 10.63 6.66
CA LEU A 129 5.61 11.22 6.61
C LEU A 129 4.81 10.87 5.34
N ILE A 130 5.21 9.82 4.61
CA ILE A 130 4.68 9.46 3.29
C ILE A 130 4.11 8.04 3.28
#